data_AF-T0PUU9-F1
#
_entry.id   AF-T0PUU9-F1
#
_cell.length_a   1.000
_cell.length_b   1.000
_cell.length_c   1.000
_cell.angle_alpha   90.00
_cell.angle_beta   90.00
_cell.angle_gamma   90.00
#
_symmetry.space_group_name_H-M   'P 1'
#
loop_
_entity.id
_entity.type
_entity.pdbx_description
1 polymer ?
#
loop_
_entity_poly.entity_id
_entity_poly.type
_entity_poly.pdbx_seq_one_letter_code
_entity_poly.pdbx_strand_id
1 'polypeptide(L)'
;MQSTPQHDSAPQAGSYNSDAAGLTLGKWEAGIFSCFDALVPNCLMATCCPCVSLAQTTHRLGLYSYRRVLMAYGGLWICMMLCSVLAGVSSLFSIVQLALYVVAFVYLFQIRTKVRTLLQIPGTQAEDCLYSFFCGCCSLAQMATQAKSYDVGQCSFGAKDTLPAYNMA
;
A
#
# COMPACT_ATOMS: atom_id res chain seq x y z
N MET A 1 9.97 -19.89 36.69
CA MET A 1 10.73 -19.11 35.70
C MET A 1 10.13 -19.44 34.34
N GLN A 2 9.53 -18.43 33.73
CA GLN A 2 8.60 -18.50 32.58
C GLN A 2 9.31 -18.98 31.30
N SER A 3 8.71 -19.93 30.59
CA SER A 3 9.02 -20.24 29.19
C SER A 3 8.25 -19.28 28.27
N THR A 4 8.97 -18.46 27.50
CA THR A 4 8.38 -17.57 26.50
C THR A 4 8.31 -18.29 25.14
N PRO A 5 7.22 -18.21 24.37
CA PRO A 5 7.10 -18.89 23.07
C PRO A 5 7.92 -18.20 21.98
N GLN A 6 8.52 -18.99 21.09
CA GLN A 6 9.16 -18.53 19.86
C GLN A 6 8.11 -17.90 18.94
N HIS A 7 8.19 -16.59 18.73
CA HIS A 7 7.45 -15.90 17.68
C HIS A 7 8.26 -16.03 16.38
N ASP A 8 7.68 -16.70 15.39
CA ASP A 8 8.21 -16.85 14.04
C ASP A 8 8.80 -15.53 13.53
N SER A 9 10.12 -15.52 13.40
CA SER A 9 10.88 -14.37 12.94
C SER A 9 10.64 -14.20 11.44
N ALA A 10 10.21 -13.01 11.06
CA ALA A 10 10.18 -12.59 9.66
C ALA A 10 11.56 -12.84 9.00
N PRO A 11 11.61 -13.23 7.71
CA PRO A 11 12.87 -13.45 7.03
C PRO A 11 13.75 -12.20 7.13
N GLN A 12 14.96 -12.38 7.67
CA GLN A 12 15.93 -11.32 7.85
C GLN A 12 16.35 -10.77 6.49
N ALA A 13 16.08 -9.49 6.28
CA ALA A 13 16.63 -8.72 5.18
C ALA A 13 18.16 -8.75 5.27
N GLY A 14 18.78 -9.55 4.40
CA GLY A 14 20.23 -9.56 4.19
C GLY A 14 20.73 -8.17 3.81
N SER A 15 21.99 -7.89 4.16
CA SER A 15 22.68 -6.61 3.99
C SER A 15 22.31 -5.89 2.70
N TYR A 16 21.53 -4.82 2.83
CA TYR A 16 21.01 -4.01 1.75
C TYR A 16 22.13 -3.12 1.19
N ASN A 17 22.34 -3.14 -0.12
CA ASN A 17 23.06 -2.07 -0.81
C ASN A 17 22.05 -0.97 -1.12
N SER A 18 21.88 -0.03 -0.19
CA SER A 18 21.01 1.16 -0.33
C SER A 18 21.27 1.95 -1.61
N ASP A 19 22.50 1.88 -2.13
CA ASP A 19 22.92 2.59 -3.33
C ASP A 19 22.45 1.91 -4.63
N ALA A 20 22.13 0.61 -4.60
CA ALA A 20 21.70 -0.14 -5.77
C ALA A 20 20.19 0.01 -6.09
N ALA A 21 19.37 0.41 -5.10
CA ALA A 21 17.92 0.64 -5.29
C ALA A 21 17.55 2.12 -5.46
N GLY A 22 18.43 3.04 -5.04
CA GLY A 22 18.14 4.48 -5.05
C GLY A 22 16.95 4.87 -4.15
N LEU A 23 16.66 4.09 -3.10
CA LEU A 23 15.58 4.35 -2.15
C LEU A 23 16.11 5.01 -0.88
N THR A 24 15.42 6.03 -0.35
CA THR A 24 15.77 6.55 0.98
C THR A 24 15.30 5.58 2.07
N LEU A 25 16.22 5.13 2.91
CA LEU A 25 15.89 4.36 4.12
C LEU A 25 15.77 5.29 5.33
N GLY A 26 15.02 4.87 6.34
CA GLY A 26 14.93 5.58 7.62
C GLY A 26 14.08 6.85 7.62
N LYS A 27 13.53 7.28 6.49
CA LYS A 27 12.58 8.39 6.38
C LYS A 27 11.70 8.29 5.12
N TRP A 28 10.51 8.88 5.20
CA TRP A 28 9.64 9.07 4.04
C TRP A 28 10.21 10.14 3.09
N GLU A 29 10.21 9.88 1.78
CA GLU A 29 10.59 10.86 0.74
C GLU A 29 9.59 12.01 0.62
N ALA A 30 8.31 11.75 0.91
CA ALA A 30 7.23 12.73 0.82
C ALA A 30 6.42 12.79 2.12
N GLY A 31 5.85 13.95 2.42
CA GLY A 31 4.91 14.12 3.53
C GLY A 31 3.60 13.38 3.27
N ILE A 32 2.86 13.05 4.34
CA ILE A 32 1.60 12.30 4.22
C ILE A 32 0.55 13.08 3.41
N PHE A 33 0.56 14.41 3.41
CA PHE A 33 -0.35 15.25 2.63
C PHE A 33 0.27 15.81 1.34
N SER A 34 1.48 15.39 0.97
CA SER A 34 2.11 15.87 -0.27
C SER A 34 1.46 15.32 -1.55
N CYS A 35 0.42 14.49 -1.44
CA CYS A 35 -0.38 14.08 -2.60
C CYS A 35 -1.06 15.28 -3.30
N PHE A 36 -1.31 16.38 -2.58
CA PHE A 36 -1.87 17.61 -3.17
C PHE A 36 -0.87 18.35 -4.08
N ASP A 37 0.43 18.13 -3.90
CA ASP A 37 1.49 18.78 -4.68
C ASP A 37 1.79 18.03 -6.00
N ALA A 38 1.54 16.71 -6.02
CA ALA A 38 1.74 15.82 -7.17
C ALA A 38 0.41 15.15 -7.57
N LEU A 39 -0.57 15.97 -7.97
CA LEU A 39 -1.94 15.54 -8.24
C LEU A 39 -2.02 14.48 -9.36
N VAL A 40 -1.18 14.60 -10.39
CA VAL A 40 -1.13 13.70 -11.55
C VAL A 40 0.28 13.10 -11.71
N PRO A 41 0.43 11.77 -11.85
CA PRO A 41 -0.61 10.74 -11.79
C PRO A 41 -0.92 10.25 -10.37
N ASN A 42 -0.15 10.66 -9.35
CA ASN A 42 -0.11 9.94 -8.07
C ASN A 42 -1.41 10.02 -7.25
N CYS A 43 -1.85 11.23 -6.88
CA CYS A 43 -3.08 11.38 -6.10
C CYS A 43 -4.32 10.88 -6.87
N LEU A 44 -4.38 11.17 -8.17
CA LEU A 44 -5.46 10.71 -9.04
C LEU A 44 -5.50 9.18 -9.13
N MET A 45 -4.37 8.50 -9.37
CA MET A 45 -4.32 7.04 -9.42
C MET A 45 -4.58 6.42 -8.04
N ALA A 46 -4.07 6.99 -6.96
CA ALA A 46 -4.35 6.53 -5.61
C ALA A 46 -5.85 6.68 -5.23
N THR A 47 -6.57 7.58 -5.87
CA THR A 47 -8.00 7.82 -5.61
C THR A 47 -8.91 7.06 -6.58
N CYS A 48 -8.62 7.10 -7.88
CA CYS A 48 -9.44 6.51 -8.94
C CYS A 48 -9.09 5.05 -9.23
N CYS A 49 -7.84 4.65 -9.03
CA CYS A 49 -7.34 3.30 -9.30
C CYS A 49 -6.44 2.79 -8.16
N PRO A 50 -6.93 2.78 -6.90
CA PRO A 50 -6.10 2.45 -5.74
C PRO A 50 -5.51 1.03 -5.83
N CYS A 51 -6.22 0.09 -6.45
CA CYS A 51 -5.73 -1.27 -6.67
C CYS A 51 -4.50 -1.32 -7.58
N VAL A 52 -4.43 -0.48 -8.61
CA VAL A 52 -3.30 -0.40 -9.54
C VAL A 52 -2.11 0.24 -8.83
N SER A 53 -2.32 1.40 -8.20
CA SER A 53 -1.27 2.10 -7.46
C SER A 53 -0.68 1.23 -6.34
N LEU A 54 -1.53 0.50 -5.61
CA LEU A 54 -1.08 -0.42 -4.55
C LEU A 54 -0.35 -1.64 -5.12
N ALA A 55 -0.84 -2.22 -6.21
CA ALA A 55 -0.18 -3.34 -6.88
C ALA A 55 1.18 -2.95 -7.46
N GLN A 56 1.29 -1.77 -8.09
CA GLN A 56 2.56 -1.21 -8.58
C GLN A 56 3.54 -0.99 -7.43
N THR A 57 3.09 -0.37 -6.35
CA THR A 57 3.92 -0.06 -5.17
C THR A 57 4.47 -1.34 -4.53
N THR A 58 3.59 -2.29 -4.22
CA THR A 58 3.98 -3.54 -3.54
C THR A 58 4.84 -4.45 -4.42
N HIS A 59 4.59 -4.47 -5.73
CA HIS A 59 5.40 -5.23 -6.67
C HIS A 59 6.81 -4.64 -6.84
N ARG A 60 6.90 -3.30 -6.93
CA ARG A 60 8.17 -2.59 -7.06
C ARG A 60 9.07 -2.79 -5.83
N LEU A 61 8.46 -2.88 -4.65
CA LEU A 61 9.14 -3.19 -3.38
C LEU A 61 9.34 -4.70 -3.13
N GLY A 62 8.93 -5.57 -4.04
CA GLY A 62 9.09 -7.03 -3.91
C GLY A 62 8.24 -7.68 -2.79
N LEU A 63 7.27 -6.96 -2.22
CA LEU A 63 6.43 -7.47 -1.13
C LEU A 63 5.41 -8.50 -1.59
N TYR A 64 4.78 -8.24 -2.75
CA TYR A 64 3.74 -9.09 -3.30
C TYR A 64 3.79 -9.10 -4.83
N SER A 65 3.29 -10.16 -5.46
CA SER A 65 3.13 -10.20 -6.92
C SER A 65 2.02 -9.23 -7.37
N TYR A 66 2.30 -8.43 -8.41
CA TYR A 66 1.35 -7.45 -8.97
C TYR A 66 -0.05 -8.03 -9.20
N ARG A 67 -0.15 -9.19 -9.87
CA ARG A 67 -1.45 -9.84 -10.17
C ARG A 67 -2.25 -10.20 -8.92
N ARG A 68 -1.59 -10.65 -7.84
CA ARG A 68 -2.27 -11.04 -6.60
C ARG A 68 -2.91 -9.84 -5.91
N VAL A 69 -2.15 -8.75 -5.78
CA VAL A 69 -2.64 -7.51 -5.16
C VAL A 69 -3.73 -6.88 -6.01
N LEU A 70 -3.54 -6.85 -7.33
CA LEU A 70 -4.54 -6.32 -8.26
C LEU A 70 -5.86 -7.09 -8.18
N MET A 71 -5.83 -8.43 -8.17
CA MET A 71 -7.05 -9.23 -8.04
C MET A 71 -7.70 -9.10 -6.66
N ALA A 72 -6.91 -9.14 -5.58
CA ALA A 72 -7.45 -9.07 -4.22
C ALA A 72 -8.06 -7.70 -3.91
N TYR A 73 -7.28 -6.62 -4.07
CA TYR A 73 -7.75 -5.27 -3.75
C TYR A 73 -8.70 -4.72 -4.82
N GLY A 74 -8.50 -5.08 -6.10
CA GLY A 74 -9.42 -4.73 -7.17
C GLY A 74 -10.77 -5.44 -7.05
N GLY A 75 -10.78 -6.73 -6.72
CA GLY A 75 -12.01 -7.47 -6.43
C GLY A 75 -12.76 -6.88 -5.25
N LEU A 76 -12.06 -6.54 -4.17
CA LEU A 76 -12.63 -5.85 -3.01
C LEU A 76 -13.31 -4.53 -3.42
N TRP A 77 -12.63 -3.70 -4.22
CA TRP A 77 -13.14 -2.41 -4.68
C TRP A 77 -14.37 -2.55 -5.60
N ILE A 78 -14.37 -3.53 -6.51
CA ILE A 78 -15.53 -3.84 -7.36
C ILE A 78 -16.72 -4.28 -6.50
N CYS A 79 -16.50 -5.18 -5.53
CA CYS A 79 -17.55 -5.61 -4.60
C CYS A 79 -18.14 -4.43 -3.81
N MET A 80 -17.30 -3.47 -3.39
CA MET A 80 -17.76 -2.27 -2.71
C MET A 80 -18.64 -1.39 -3.61
N MET A 81 -18.24 -1.20 -4.87
CA MET A 81 -19.04 -0.43 -5.83
C MET A 81 -20.38 -1.11 -6.13
N LEU A 82 -20.40 -2.43 -6.29
CA LEU A 82 -21.62 -3.21 -6.46
C LEU A 82 -22.55 -3.08 -5.23
N CYS A 83 -22.02 -3.23 -4.01
CA CYS A 83 -22.81 -3.06 -2.78
C CYS A 83 -23.36 -1.63 -2.66
N SER A 84 -22.60 -0.62 -3.10
CA SER A 84 -23.04 0.78 -3.07
C SER A 84 -24.22 1.03 -4.00
N VAL A 85 -24.22 0.45 -5.21
CA VAL A 85 -25.35 0.58 -6.16
C VAL A 85 -26.59 -0.15 -5.62
N LEU A 86 -26.39 -1.27 -4.92
CA LEU A 86 -27.46 -2.07 -4.34
C LEU A 86 -27.93 -1.57 -2.95
N ALA A 87 -27.31 -0.54 -2.39
CA ALA A 87 -27.62 -0.02 -1.05
C ALA A 87 -29.09 0.44 -0.90
N GLY A 88 -29.71 0.90 -2.00
CA GLY A 88 -31.12 1.27 -2.02
C GLY A 88 -32.10 0.09 -1.98
N VAL A 89 -31.63 -1.15 -2.21
CA VAL A 89 -32.47 -2.35 -2.24
C VAL A 89 -32.67 -2.94 -0.84
N SER A 90 -31.62 -2.92 -0.01
CA SER A 90 -31.66 -3.46 1.35
C SER A 90 -30.53 -2.88 2.21
N SER A 91 -30.83 -2.62 3.49
CA SER A 91 -29.84 -2.20 4.48
C SER A 91 -28.72 -3.22 4.69
N LEU A 92 -28.92 -4.49 4.31
CA LEU A 92 -27.88 -5.52 4.33
C LEU A 92 -26.68 -5.12 3.45
N PHE A 93 -26.93 -4.56 2.27
CA PHE A 93 -25.86 -4.12 1.36
C PHE A 93 -25.02 -3.01 1.97
N SER A 94 -25.63 -2.09 2.73
CA SER A 94 -24.93 -1.04 3.46
C SER A 94 -24.04 -1.60 4.58
N ILE A 95 -24.52 -2.61 5.32
CA ILE A 95 -23.74 -3.28 6.37
C ILE A 95 -22.55 -4.04 5.75
N VAL A 96 -22.78 -4.78 4.66
CA VAL A 96 -21.74 -5.48 3.93
C VAL A 96 -20.72 -4.49 3.38
N GLN A 97 -21.18 -3.38 2.79
CA GLN A 97 -20.31 -2.31 2.30
C GLN A 97 -19.40 -1.76 3.40
N LEU A 98 -19.94 -1.48 4.60
CA LEU A 98 -19.15 -1.04 5.74
C LEU A 98 -18.08 -2.08 6.13
N ALA A 99 -18.44 -3.36 6.17
CA ALA A 99 -17.48 -4.43 6.45
C ALA A 99 -16.36 -4.50 5.39
N LEU A 100 -16.70 -4.35 4.10
CA LEU A 100 -15.71 -4.31 3.02
C LEU A 100 -14.78 -3.09 3.13
N TYR A 101 -15.29 -1.92 3.52
CA TYR A 101 -14.45 -0.74 3.82
C TYR A 101 -13.46 -1.02 4.94
N VAL A 102 -13.89 -1.69 6.03
CA VAL A 102 -13.00 -2.08 7.14
C VAL A 102 -11.91 -3.04 6.64
N VAL A 103 -12.25 -4.03 5.82
CA VAL A 103 -11.26 -4.95 5.22
C VAL A 103 -10.27 -4.19 4.34
N ALA A 104 -10.74 -3.26 3.49
CA ALA A 104 -9.88 -2.46 2.62
C ALA A 104 -8.92 -1.58 3.42
N PHE A 105 -9.41 -0.99 4.52
CA PHE A 105 -8.62 -0.21 5.46
C PHE A 105 -7.54 -1.06 6.13
N VAL A 106 -7.91 -2.22 6.70
CA VAL A 106 -6.94 -3.13 7.35
C VAL A 106 -5.87 -3.58 6.36
N TYR A 107 -6.26 -3.88 5.11
CA TYR A 107 -5.31 -4.27 4.06
C TYR A 107 -4.29 -3.15 3.76
N LEU A 108 -4.75 -1.91 3.58
CA LEU A 108 -3.85 -0.76 3.38
C LEU A 108 -2.96 -0.49 4.58
N PHE A 109 -3.52 -0.52 5.78
CA PHE A 109 -2.78 -0.35 7.03
C PHE A 109 -1.65 -1.37 7.17
N GLN A 110 -1.95 -2.66 6.93
CA GLN A 110 -0.95 -3.73 6.99
C GLN A 110 0.14 -3.53 5.94
N ILE A 111 -0.21 -3.17 4.70
CA ILE A 111 0.79 -2.87 3.68
C ILE A 111 1.66 -1.69 4.08
N ARG A 112 1.07 -0.61 4.59
CA ARG A 112 1.83 0.56 5.06
C ARG A 112 2.83 0.17 6.13
N THR A 113 2.42 -0.60 7.13
CA THR A 113 3.34 -1.07 8.18
C THR A 113 4.43 -1.99 7.60
N LYS A 114 4.12 -2.85 6.63
CA LYS A 114 5.14 -3.68 5.96
C LYS A 114 6.14 -2.83 5.17
N VAL A 115 5.68 -1.84 4.40
CA VAL A 115 6.54 -0.90 3.66
C VAL A 115 7.44 -0.12 4.62
N ARG A 116 6.86 0.43 5.70
CA ARG A 116 7.59 1.19 6.72
C ARG A 116 8.69 0.34 7.37
N THR A 117 8.35 -0.89 7.76
CA THR A 117 9.30 -1.82 8.39
C THR A 117 10.39 -2.27 7.40
N LEU A 118 10.03 -2.55 6.14
CA LEU A 118 10.98 -2.92 5.08
C LEU A 118 12.01 -1.82 4.85
N LEU A 119 11.57 -0.56 4.84
CA LEU A 119 12.42 0.61 4.58
C LEU A 119 13.06 1.19 5.85
N GLN A 120 12.95 0.48 6.97
CA GLN A 120 13.49 0.89 8.28
C GLN A 120 13.04 2.28 8.74
N ILE A 121 11.84 2.72 8.35
CA ILE A 121 11.31 4.04 8.70
C ILE A 121 10.79 3.99 10.15
N PRO A 122 11.25 4.88 11.05
CA PRO A 122 10.76 4.93 12.43
C PRO A 122 9.29 5.34 12.44
N GLY A 123 8.50 4.72 13.31
CA GLY A 123 7.06 4.98 13.44
C GLY A 123 6.35 3.87 14.21
N THR A 124 5.07 4.09 14.51
CA THR A 124 4.26 3.12 15.27
C THR A 124 3.11 2.57 14.44
N GLN A 125 2.58 1.41 14.83
CA GLN A 125 1.37 0.85 14.21
C GLN A 125 0.15 1.77 14.44
N ALA A 126 0.08 2.49 15.55
CA ALA A 126 -0.99 3.45 15.80
C ALA A 126 -0.96 4.61 14.79
N GLU A 127 0.23 5.12 14.48
CA GLU A 127 0.44 6.16 13.48
C GLU A 127 0.04 5.68 12.07
N ASP A 128 0.49 4.48 11.68
CA ASP A 128 0.12 3.87 10.41
C ASP A 128 -1.40 3.65 10.27
N CYS A 129 -2.06 3.29 11.38
CA CYS A 129 -3.52 3.11 11.47
C CYS A 129 -4.24 4.46 11.27
N LEU A 130 -3.83 5.50 12.00
CA LEU A 130 -4.41 6.83 11.90
C LEU A 130 -4.30 7.39 10.48
N TYR A 131 -3.11 7.33 9.86
CA TYR A 131 -2.93 7.85 8.52
C TYR A 131 -3.70 7.06 7.46
N SER A 132 -3.78 5.73 7.59
CA SER A 132 -4.57 4.91 6.68
C SER A 132 -6.07 5.15 6.83
N PHE A 133 -6.53 5.58 8.01
CA PHE A 133 -7.95 5.83 8.29
C PHE A 133 -8.38 7.21 7.82
N PHE A 134 -7.62 8.24 8.15
CA PHE A 134 -7.97 9.63 7.85
C PHE A 134 -7.62 10.06 6.42
N CYS A 135 -6.55 9.53 5.83
CA CYS A 135 -6.26 9.74 4.41
C CYS A 135 -5.60 8.52 3.76
N GLY A 136 -6.39 7.48 3.49
CA GLY A 136 -5.92 6.27 2.82
C GLY A 136 -5.29 6.53 1.44
N CYS A 137 -5.85 7.45 0.64
CA CYS A 137 -5.29 7.79 -0.67
C CYS A 137 -3.94 8.52 -0.55
N CYS A 138 -3.79 9.43 0.43
CA CYS A 138 -2.51 10.11 0.65
C CYS A 138 -1.44 9.14 1.17
N SER A 139 -1.85 8.22 2.06
CA SER A 139 -1.00 7.13 2.55
C SER A 139 -0.50 6.25 1.40
N LEU A 140 -1.38 5.88 0.48
CA LEU A 140 -1.03 5.14 -0.74
C LEU A 140 -0.10 5.96 -1.64
N ALA A 141 -0.40 7.22 -1.87
CA ALA A 141 0.43 8.11 -2.69
C ALA A 141 1.84 8.28 -2.11
N GLN A 142 1.97 8.43 -0.80
CA GLN A 142 3.26 8.49 -0.11
C GLN A 142 4.07 7.21 -0.33
N MET A 143 3.44 6.03 -0.19
CA MET A 143 4.11 4.75 -0.45
C MET A 143 4.50 4.60 -1.93
N ALA A 144 3.65 5.06 -2.86
CA ALA A 144 3.90 5.00 -4.29
C ALA A 144 5.09 5.87 -4.70
N THR A 145 5.22 7.07 -4.10
CA THR A 145 6.39 7.95 -4.24
C THR A 145 7.63 7.28 -3.70
N GLN A 146 7.54 6.74 -2.48
CA GLN A 146 8.64 6.03 -1.83
C GLN A 146 9.15 4.87 -2.69
N ALA A 147 8.24 4.11 -3.32
CA ALA A 147 8.61 2.99 -4.19
C ALA A 147 9.06 3.43 -5.60
N LYS A 148 8.95 4.72 -5.95
CA LYS A 148 9.17 5.25 -7.32
C LYS A 148 8.39 4.45 -8.37
N SER A 149 7.14 4.12 -8.01
CA SER A 149 6.30 3.16 -8.75
C SER A 149 5.62 3.74 -9.99
N TYR A 150 5.62 5.07 -10.14
CA TYR A 150 5.02 5.79 -11.27
C TYR A 150 6.06 6.73 -11.94
N ASP A 151 5.71 7.27 -13.11
CA ASP A 151 6.46 8.34 -13.78
C ASP A 151 5.63 9.63 -13.79
N VAL A 152 6.26 10.76 -13.49
CA VAL A 152 5.55 12.05 -13.41
C VAL A 152 4.98 12.40 -14.80
N GLY A 153 3.70 12.79 -14.84
CA GLY A 153 3.01 13.16 -16.08
C GLY A 153 2.58 11.98 -16.97
N GLN A 154 2.79 10.73 -16.57
CA GLN A 154 2.36 9.54 -17.32
C GLN A 154 1.45 8.64 -16.47
N CYS A 155 0.23 8.40 -16.95
CA CYS A 155 -0.69 7.44 -16.34
C CYS A 155 -0.40 6.02 -16.88
N SER A 156 0.50 5.29 -16.22
CA SER A 156 0.76 3.88 -16.55
C SER A 156 -0.02 2.95 -15.62
N PHE A 157 -0.62 1.91 -16.20
CA PHE A 157 -1.26 0.83 -15.45
C PHE A 157 -0.33 -0.37 -15.22
N GLY A 158 0.74 -0.48 -16.00
CA GLY A 158 1.72 -1.55 -15.88
C GLY A 158 2.59 -1.40 -14.63
N ALA A 159 3.01 -2.52 -14.03
CA ALA A 159 3.97 -2.51 -12.96
C ALA A 159 5.38 -2.29 -13.52
N LYS A 160 6.17 -1.41 -12.91
CA LYS A 160 7.62 -1.40 -13.11
C LYS A 160 8.21 -2.65 -12.48
N ASP A 161 9.34 -3.14 -13.01
CA ASP A 161 10.03 -4.32 -12.49
C ASP A 161 10.30 -4.20 -10.99
N THR A 162 10.47 -5.31 -10.28
CA THR A 162 10.92 -5.23 -8.88
C THR A 162 12.30 -4.57 -8.81
N LEU A 163 12.53 -3.72 -7.79
CA LEU A 163 13.83 -3.07 -7.63
C LEU A 163 14.94 -4.12 -7.48
N PRO A 164 16.15 -3.88 -8.02
CA PRO A 164 17.24 -4.85 -7.95
C PRO A 164 17.56 -5.35 -6.54
N ALA A 165 17.42 -4.48 -5.53
CA ALA A 165 17.63 -4.84 -4.12
C ALA A 165 16.56 -5.79 -3.54
N TYR A 166 15.44 -5.97 -4.24
CA TYR A 166 14.34 -6.85 -3.84
C TYR A 166 14.04 -7.94 -4.87
N ASN A 167 14.87 -8.07 -5.91
CA ASN A 167 14.83 -9.25 -6.77
C ASN A 167 15.29 -10.45 -5.92
N MET A 168 14.32 -11.23 -5.45
CA MET A 168 14.61 -12.53 -4.87
C MET A 168 15.20 -13.39 -6.01
N ALA A 169 16.49 -13.70 -5.88
CA ALA A 169 17.18 -14.67 -6.74
C ALA A 169 16.53 -16.05 -6.66
#